data_AF-A0AA35R6N1-F1
#
_entry.id   AF-A0AA35R6N1-F1
#
_cell.length_a   1.000
_cell.length_b   1.000
_cell.length_c   1.000
_cell.angle_alpha   90.00
_cell.angle_beta   90.00
_cell.angle_gamma   90.00
#
_symmetry.space_group_name_H-M   'P 1'
#
loop_
_entity.id
_entity.type
_entity.pdbx_description
1 polymer ?
#
loop_
_entity_poly.entity_id
_entity_poly.type
_entity_poly.pdbx_seq_one_letter_code
_entity_poly.pdbx_strand_id
1 'polypeptide(L)'
;MIGNFSKAKAAKLIRDLVDRFLDMKSSTGREVELCQQCIDWAKTENRVFLRQALEARLVALYVDRDADKQALTIAGPLLKELKKIDDKALLVEVQLMESKAYQKLDNITRSRQDQMKNNCVVTFTFSHGTEQ
;
A
#
# COMPACT_ATOMS: atom_id res chain seq x y z
N MET A 1 16.77 -21.22 -11.40
CA MET A 1 15.83 -21.24 -12.53
C MET A 1 14.83 -20.08 -12.44
N ILE A 2 15.27 -18.82 -12.57
CA ILE A 2 14.39 -17.63 -12.68
C ILE A 2 14.82 -16.74 -13.89
N GLY A 3 15.72 -17.24 -14.74
CA GLY A 3 16.31 -16.47 -15.85
C GLY A 3 15.45 -16.33 -17.12
N ASN A 4 14.28 -16.99 -17.19
CA ASN A 4 13.50 -17.10 -18.45
C ASN A 4 12.20 -16.29 -18.45
N PHE A 5 11.86 -15.57 -17.38
CA PHE A 5 10.70 -14.69 -17.35
C PHE A 5 11.12 -13.25 -17.61
N SER A 6 10.40 -12.55 -18.49
CA SER A 6 10.60 -11.11 -18.62
C SER A 6 10.33 -10.44 -17.28
N LYS A 7 11.16 -9.46 -16.92
CA LYS A 7 11.12 -8.79 -15.62
C LYS A 7 9.71 -8.30 -15.28
N ALA A 8 8.99 -7.76 -16.25
CA ALA A 8 7.60 -7.32 -16.10
C ALA A 8 6.64 -8.46 -15.72
N LYS A 9 6.76 -9.63 -16.36
CA LYS A 9 5.92 -10.80 -16.05
C LYS A 9 6.20 -11.35 -14.64
N ALA A 10 7.47 -11.35 -14.21
CA ALA A 10 7.82 -11.74 -12.85
C ALA A 10 7.21 -10.78 -11.80
N ALA A 11 7.23 -9.47 -12.03
CA ALA A 11 6.59 -8.51 -11.13
C ALA A 11 5.08 -8.73 -11.04
N LYS A 12 4.42 -8.98 -12.18
CA LYS A 12 2.98 -9.25 -12.21
C LYS A 12 2.63 -10.53 -11.45
N LEU A 13 3.38 -11.61 -11.68
CA LEU A 13 3.21 -12.87 -10.95
C LEU A 13 3.39 -12.70 -9.45
N ILE A 14 4.39 -11.92 -9.01
CA ILE A 14 4.61 -11.67 -7.58
C ILE A 14 3.42 -10.94 -6.96
N ARG A 15 2.88 -9.90 -7.62
CA ARG A 15 1.67 -9.22 -7.12
C ARG A 15 0.48 -10.17 -7.06
N ASP A 16 0.19 -10.86 -8.17
CA ASP A 16 -0.96 -11.78 -8.24
C ASP A 16 -0.87 -12.90 -7.19
N LEU A 17 0.34 -13.40 -6.90
CA LEU A 17 0.57 -14.40 -5.86
C LEU A 17 0.39 -13.83 -4.46
N VAL A 18 0.94 -12.65 -4.17
CA VAL A 18 0.78 -11.98 -2.87
C VAL A 18 -0.69 -11.65 -2.63
N ASP A 19 -1.41 -11.13 -3.62
CA ASP A 19 -2.83 -10.80 -3.48
C ASP A 19 -3.68 -12.04 -3.19
N ARG A 20 -3.46 -13.14 -3.92
CA ARG A 20 -4.14 -14.42 -3.66
C ARG A 20 -3.79 -15.00 -2.28
N PHE A 21 -2.56 -14.80 -1.83
CA PHE A 21 -2.12 -15.27 -0.52
C PHE A 21 -2.80 -14.48 0.61
N LEU A 22 -2.98 -13.17 0.43
CA LEU A 22 -3.66 -12.30 1.39
C LEU A 22 -5.20 -12.46 1.37
N ASP A 23 -5.79 -12.80 0.23
CA ASP A 23 -7.22 -13.11 0.12
C ASP A 23 -7.58 -14.44 0.82
N MET A 24 -6.63 -15.38 0.85
CA MET A 24 -6.74 -16.59 1.64
C MET A 24 -6.59 -16.19 3.12
N LYS A 25 -7.69 -15.80 3.78
CA LYS A 25 -7.83 -15.44 5.21
C LYS A 25 -7.35 -16.55 6.18
N SER A 26 -6.14 -17.03 6.00
CA SER A 26 -5.52 -18.07 6.79
C SER A 26 -4.49 -17.36 7.66
N SER A 27 -4.89 -17.08 8.90
CA SER A 27 -4.15 -16.36 9.94
C SER A 27 -2.87 -17.09 10.39
N THR A 28 -1.99 -17.38 9.44
CA THR A 28 -0.79 -18.19 9.64
C THR A 28 0.36 -17.34 10.21
N GLY A 29 0.17 -16.03 10.35
CA GLY A 29 1.21 -15.09 10.82
C GLY A 29 2.28 -14.77 9.77
N ARG A 30 2.51 -15.67 8.81
CA ARG A 30 3.56 -15.61 7.77
C ARG A 30 3.37 -14.56 6.67
N GLU A 31 2.19 -13.97 6.53
CA GLU A 31 1.90 -12.95 5.50
C GLU A 31 2.86 -11.75 5.60
N VAL A 32 3.18 -11.32 6.83
CA VAL A 32 4.13 -10.21 7.06
C VAL A 32 5.53 -10.60 6.58
N GLU A 33 5.98 -11.81 6.90
CA GLU A 33 7.28 -12.32 6.50
C GLU A 33 7.40 -12.41 4.97
N LEU A 34 6.35 -12.92 4.31
CA LEU A 34 6.28 -13.00 2.85
C LEU A 34 6.37 -11.61 2.22
N CYS A 35 5.57 -10.65 2.69
CA CYS A 35 5.61 -9.27 2.19
C CYS A 35 6.99 -8.64 2.38
N GLN A 36 7.65 -8.89 3.52
CA GLN A 36 9.00 -8.38 3.79
C GLN A 36 10.03 -8.97 2.82
N GLN A 37 9.99 -10.29 2.59
CA GLN A 37 10.87 -10.96 1.62
C GLN A 37 10.64 -10.43 0.19
N CYS A 38 9.39 -10.20 -0.21
CA CYS A 38 9.06 -9.63 -1.52
C CYS A 38 9.56 -8.18 -1.65
N ILE A 39 9.49 -7.37 -0.58
CA ILE A 39 10.03 -6.01 -0.55
C ILE A 39 11.55 -6.03 -0.70
N ASP A 40 12.24 -6.93 0.00
CA ASP A 40 13.69 -7.03 -0.07
C ASP A 40 14.15 -7.47 -1.47
N TRP A 41 13.45 -8.43 -2.08
CA TRP A 41 13.68 -8.79 -3.48
C TRP A 41 13.45 -7.60 -4.43
N ALA A 42 12.37 -6.83 -4.23
CA ALA A 42 12.08 -5.65 -5.04
C ALA A 42 13.15 -4.56 -4.88
N LYS A 43 13.76 -4.42 -3.69
CA LYS A 43 14.89 -3.52 -3.45
C LYS A 43 16.16 -4.00 -4.18
N THR A 44 16.49 -5.28 -4.09
CA THR A 44 17.66 -5.88 -4.77
C THR A 44 17.57 -5.70 -6.29
N GLU A 45 16.38 -5.88 -6.86
CA GLU A 45 16.15 -5.74 -8.30
C GLU A 45 15.85 -4.28 -8.73
N ASN A 46 15.96 -3.32 -7.80
CA ASN A 46 15.76 -1.88 -8.01
C ASN A 46 14.37 -1.53 -8.62
N ARG A 47 13.31 -2.16 -8.11
CA ARG A 47 11.93 -2.02 -8.61
C ARG A 47 11.07 -1.17 -7.69
N VAL A 48 11.19 0.14 -7.84
CA VAL A 48 10.49 1.13 -7.01
C VAL A 48 8.96 0.91 -7.00
N PHE A 49 8.32 0.80 -8.17
CA PHE A 49 6.86 0.61 -8.24
C PHE A 49 6.36 -0.69 -7.61
N LEU A 50 7.11 -1.78 -7.77
CA LEU A 50 6.74 -3.06 -7.15
C LEU A 50 6.91 -2.98 -5.63
N ARG A 51 8.01 -2.39 -5.17
CA ARG A 51 8.25 -2.15 -3.74
C ARG A 51 7.12 -1.32 -3.13
N GLN A 52 6.71 -0.23 -3.78
CA GLN A 52 5.64 0.64 -3.28
C GLN A 52 4.30 -0.08 -3.19
N ALA A 53 3.93 -0.87 -4.20
CA ALA A 53 2.73 -1.67 -4.16
C ALA A 53 2.76 -2.71 -3.02
N LEU A 54 3.91 -3.37 -2.81
CA LEU A 54 4.09 -4.34 -1.72
C LEU A 54 4.08 -3.66 -0.35
N GLU A 55 4.69 -2.48 -0.21
CA GLU A 55 4.66 -1.69 1.03
C GLU A 55 3.23 -1.21 1.35
N ALA A 56 2.46 -0.77 0.36
CA ALA A 56 1.05 -0.42 0.54
C ALA A 56 0.24 -1.63 1.04
N ARG A 57 0.48 -2.81 0.47
CA ARG A 57 -0.18 -4.05 0.90
C ARG A 57 0.23 -4.48 2.31
N LEU A 58 1.50 -4.29 2.67
CA LEU A 58 2.00 -4.54 4.02
C LEU A 58 1.37 -3.58 5.05
N VAL A 59 1.19 -2.30 4.70
CA VAL A 59 0.45 -1.34 5.52
C VAL A 59 -0.99 -1.81 5.72
N ALA A 60 -1.65 -2.30 4.66
CA ALA A 60 -3.00 -2.87 4.77
C ALA A 60 -3.08 -4.00 5.81
N LEU A 61 -2.14 -4.94 5.72
CA LEU A 61 -2.04 -6.06 6.64
C LEU A 61 -1.80 -5.65 8.09
N TYR A 62 -0.95 -4.64 8.33
CA TYR A 62 -0.71 -4.15 9.69
C TYR A 62 -1.94 -3.49 10.31
N VAL A 63 -2.71 -2.73 9.53
CA VAL A 63 -3.98 -2.14 10.00
C VAL A 63 -5.00 -3.23 10.33
N ASP A 64 -5.09 -4.29 9.52
CA ASP A 64 -6.01 -5.40 9.78
C ASP A 64 -5.63 -6.21 11.04
N ARG A 65 -4.36 -6.19 11.45
CA ARG A 65 -3.84 -6.83 12.66
C ARG A 65 -3.78 -5.91 13.90
N ASP A 66 -4.39 -4.73 13.84
CA ASP A 66 -4.35 -3.69 14.90
C ASP A 66 -2.91 -3.23 15.28
N ALA A 67 -1.96 -3.39 14.35
CA ALA A 67 -0.59 -2.93 14.48
C ALA A 67 -0.40 -1.53 13.87
N ASP A 68 -1.30 -0.60 14.21
CA ASP A 68 -1.41 0.71 13.55
C ASP A 68 -0.14 1.57 13.64
N LYS A 69 0.61 1.48 14.74
CA LYS A 69 1.88 2.22 14.91
C LYS A 69 2.93 1.80 13.87
N GLN A 70 3.00 0.50 13.56
CA GLN A 70 3.92 -0.02 12.54
C GLN A 70 3.45 0.39 11.14
N ALA A 71 2.13 0.34 10.89
CA ALA A 71 1.53 0.81 9.64
C ALA A 71 1.89 2.28 9.35
N LEU A 72 1.74 3.18 10.33
CA LEU A 72 2.05 4.61 10.18
C LEU A 72 3.55 4.88 9.92
N THR A 73 4.44 4.07 10.51
CA THR A 73 5.89 4.20 10.32
C THR A 73 6.30 3.93 8.87
N ILE A 74 5.61 3.01 8.21
CA ILE A 74 5.85 2.65 6.81
C ILE A 74 5.10 3.58 5.85
N ALA A 75 3.85 3.96 6.18
CA ALA A 75 3.03 4.83 5.34
C ALA A 75 3.62 6.24 5.18
N GLY A 76 4.21 6.82 6.24
CA GLY A 76 4.78 8.17 6.22
C GLY A 76 5.84 8.42 5.12
N PRO A 77 6.93 7.63 5.03
CA PRO A 77 7.90 7.76 3.94
C PRO A 77 7.29 7.41 2.58
N LEU A 78 6.44 6.38 2.51
CA LEU A 78 5.78 5.95 1.27
C LEU A 78 4.93 7.07 0.66
N LEU A 79 4.19 7.84 1.46
CA LEU A 79 3.40 8.99 1.00
C LEU A 79 4.26 10.13 0.43
N LYS A 80 5.46 10.35 0.97
CA LYS A 80 6.39 11.37 0.43
C LYS A 80 6.92 10.97 -0.93
N GLU A 81 7.13 9.68 -1.14
CA GLU A 81 7.58 9.13 -2.42
C GLU A 81 6.44 9.11 -3.44
N LEU A 82 5.25 8.64 -3.04
CA LEU A 82 4.07 8.59 -3.90
C LEU A 82 3.62 9.98 -4.36
N LYS A 83 3.80 11.04 -3.55
CA LYS A 83 3.54 12.42 -4.00
C LYS A 83 4.41 12.89 -5.17
N LYS A 84 5.56 12.25 -5.41
CA LYS A 84 6.43 12.56 -6.55
C LYS A 84 6.07 11.76 -7.80
N ILE A 85 5.14 10.81 -7.67
CA ILE A 85 4.74 9.86 -8.71
C ILE A 85 3.27 10.17 -9.04
N ASP A 86 2.92 10.26 -10.33
CA ASP A 86 1.54 10.53 -10.76
C ASP A 86 0.56 9.34 -10.58
N ASP A 87 0.92 8.34 -9.78
CA ASP A 87 0.04 7.19 -9.46
C ASP A 87 -0.96 7.56 -8.36
N LYS A 88 -2.01 8.27 -8.77
CA LYS A 88 -3.07 8.76 -7.88
C LYS A 88 -3.84 7.65 -7.19
N ALA A 89 -3.98 6.48 -7.82
CA ALA A 89 -4.74 5.36 -7.26
C ALA A 89 -4.05 4.81 -6.01
N LEU A 90 -2.75 4.50 -6.12
CA LEU A 90 -1.96 3.99 -5.01
C LEU A 90 -1.80 5.03 -3.89
N LEU A 91 -1.67 6.31 -4.25
CA LEU A 91 -1.63 7.40 -3.27
C LEU A 91 -2.90 7.45 -2.41
N VAL A 92 -4.08 7.41 -3.03
CA VAL A 92 -5.37 7.45 -2.32
C VAL A 92 -5.54 6.22 -1.42
N GLU A 93 -5.12 5.04 -1.87
CA GLU A 93 -5.21 3.81 -1.08
C GLU A 93 -4.37 3.90 0.20
N VAL A 94 -3.11 4.32 0.10
CA VAL A 94 -2.22 4.47 1.29
C VAL A 94 -2.75 5.54 2.24
N GLN A 95 -3.27 6.66 1.73
CA GLN A 95 -3.91 7.71 2.55
C GLN A 95 -5.16 7.20 3.29
N LEU A 96 -5.95 6.34 2.64
CA LEU A 96 -7.11 5.72 3.29
C LEU A 96 -6.68 4.80 4.43
N MET A 97 -5.64 3.98 4.20
CA MET A 97 -5.08 3.11 5.23
C MET A 97 -4.51 3.90 6.42
N GLU A 98 -3.77 4.98 6.15
CA GLU A 98 -3.25 5.89 7.18
C GLU A 98 -4.39 6.46 8.03
N SER A 99 -5.48 6.90 7.39
CA SER A 99 -6.61 7.42 8.15
C SER A 99 -7.30 6.35 8.99
N LYS A 100 -7.42 5.11 8.51
CA LYS A 100 -7.98 4.00 9.30
C LYS A 100 -7.11 3.72 10.52
N ALA A 101 -5.79 3.70 10.35
CA ALA A 101 -4.84 3.53 11.45
C ALA A 101 -4.98 4.63 12.54
N TYR A 102 -5.11 5.90 12.13
CA TYR A 102 -5.34 6.99 13.08
C TYR A 102 -6.69 6.93 13.79
N GLN A 103 -7.74 6.44 13.12
CA GLN A 103 -9.06 6.24 13.74
C GLN A 103 -9.00 5.17 14.83
N LYS A 104 -8.29 4.05 14.58
CA LYS A 104 -8.10 2.98 15.56
C LYS A 104 -7.26 3.41 16.78
N LEU A 105 -6.30 4.32 16.59
CA LEU A 105 -5.44 4.85 17.64
C LEU A 105 -6.09 5.93 18.54
N ASP A 106 -7.39 6.19 18.42
CA ASP A 106 -8.17 7.15 19.24
C ASP A 106 -7.75 8.62 19.14
N ASN A 107 -6.99 8.99 18.11
CA ASN A 107 -6.52 10.37 17.92
C ASN A 107 -7.41 11.14 16.93
N ILE A 108 -8.67 11.36 17.33
CA ILE A 108 -9.74 12.02 16.56
C ILE A 108 -9.31 13.43 16.06
N THR A 109 -8.33 14.05 16.72
CA THR A 109 -7.92 15.44 16.46
C THR A 109 -7.01 15.61 15.23
N ARG A 110 -6.27 14.56 14.80
CA ARG A 110 -5.44 14.60 13.57
C ARG A 110 -6.14 14.00 12.35
N SER A 111 -7.01 13.01 12.56
CA SER A 111 -7.73 12.35 11.46
C SER A 111 -8.54 13.35 10.62
N ARG A 112 -9.13 14.37 11.24
CA ARG A 112 -9.92 15.41 10.54
C ARG A 112 -9.11 16.26 9.55
N GLN A 113 -7.84 16.59 9.86
CA GLN A 113 -7.02 17.43 8.97
C GLN A 113 -6.55 16.68 7.71
N ASP A 114 -6.27 15.38 7.80
CA ASP A 114 -5.91 14.57 6.63
C ASP A 114 -7.14 14.06 5.87
N GLN A 115 -8.28 13.82 6.55
CA GLN A 115 -9.57 13.55 5.91
C GLN A 115 -10.06 14.72 5.03
N MET A 116 -9.85 15.98 5.43
CA MET A 116 -10.22 17.13 4.59
C MET A 116 -9.39 17.24 3.30
N LYS A 117 -8.11 16.83 3.33
CA LYS A 117 -7.28 16.74 2.11
C LYS A 117 -7.77 15.61 1.21
N ASN A 118 -8.12 14.46 1.80
CA ASN A 118 -8.62 13.30 1.07
C ASN A 118 -10.00 13.54 0.47
N ASN A 119 -10.92 14.23 1.17
CA ASN A 119 -12.23 14.55 0.60
C ASN A 119 -12.11 15.48 -0.60
N CYS A 120 -11.16 16.43 -0.59
CA CYS A 120 -10.91 17.32 -1.73
C CYS A 120 -10.28 16.57 -2.91
N VAL A 121 -9.30 15.68 -2.67
CA VAL A 121 -8.66 14.90 -3.76
C VAL A 121 -9.59 13.81 -4.31
N VAL A 122 -10.32 13.09 -3.45
CA VAL A 122 -11.23 12.00 -3.84
C VAL A 122 -12.45 12.53 -4.58
N THR A 123 -13.02 13.68 -4.18
CA THR A 123 -14.07 14.32 -4.99
C THR A 123 -13.52 14.83 -6.32
N PHE A 124 -12.31 15.41 -6.37
CA PHE A 124 -11.75 15.92 -7.63
C PHE A 124 -11.38 14.82 -8.63
N THR A 125 -10.87 13.67 -8.17
CA THR A 125 -10.55 12.53 -9.05
C THR A 125 -11.78 11.77 -9.51
N PHE A 126 -12.87 11.76 -8.73
CA PHE A 126 -14.11 11.12 -9.15
C PHE A 126 -14.91 12.01 -10.12
N SER A 127 -14.85 13.34 -9.98
CA SER A 127 -15.54 14.27 -10.89
C SER A 127 -14.92 14.43 -12.28
N HIS A 128 -13.66 14.03 -12.49
CA HIS A 128 -12.99 14.11 -13.81
C HIS A 128 -12.83 12.75 -14.51
N GLY A 129 -13.41 11.67 -13.97
CA GLY A 129 -13.31 10.31 -14.51
C GLY A 129 -14.56 9.79 -15.24
N THR A 130 -15.63 10.57 -15.32
CA THR A 130 -16.89 10.19 -15.98
C THR A 130 -17.35 11.26 -16.96
N GLU A 131 -16.49 11.61 -17.91
CA GLU A 131 -16.90 12.22 -19.18
C GLU A 131 -15.98 11.68 -20.29
N GLN A 132 -16.24 10.44 -20.69
CA GLN A 132 -16.13 9.94 -22.06
C GLN A 132 -16.77 8.55 -22.18
#